data_AF-A0AAN7TBR6-F1
#
_entry.id   AF-A0AAN7TBR6-F1
#
_cell.length_a   1.000
_cell.length_b   1.000
_cell.length_c   1.000
_cell.angle_alpha   90.00
_cell.angle_beta   90.00
_cell.angle_gamma   90.00
#
_symmetry.space_group_name_H-M   'P 1'
#
loop_
_entity.id
_entity.type
_entity.pdbx_description
1 polymer ?
#
loop_
_entity_poly.entity_id
_entity_poly.type
_entity_poly.pdbx_seq_one_letter_code
_entity_poly.pdbx_strand_id
1 'polypeptide(L)'
;MAKPPQPRQKQKQTALKPTTSQIPTPFIKAPPTLEPLLEQLDPAQVYITHIDRHPPDHKKQIFLIPVCLNAAIALLLLWRIYAAVPTYWAILQTLLGYTSSATVDVINTTRREQIWVIVQRTGMFALDFLLFRFIGVWPLTFFLERPCNPVLWRWQLGGFEKEEVVVRVSRGWGVEELMKGVKQGEENAFFKTRILPAIEAQFMRQKTGYLMMDRSWDLDFQVMLDAHTLVKQQKLGVKDVDKFVLATMEGVGWIAWQWETDSDVIEDRRKKIVLFKELLTKMGKEGLFFKWMEIVEDERDGDGGFSVEGQKKVAERVQKEFEKEGIDFEELSGSIGGLEELPAEGQ
;
A
#
# COMPACT_ATOMS: atom_id res chain seq x y z
N MET A 1 80.11 -6.53 -17.84
CA MET A 1 79.55 -6.27 -16.49
C MET A 1 78.12 -5.79 -16.65
N ALA A 2 77.13 -6.63 -16.33
CA ALA A 2 75.71 -6.28 -16.36
C ALA A 2 75.08 -6.76 -15.04
N LYS A 3 74.35 -5.87 -14.36
CA LYS A 3 73.80 -6.04 -13.01
C LYS A 3 72.74 -7.15 -12.94
N PRO A 4 72.67 -7.94 -11.85
CA PRO A 4 71.57 -8.89 -11.61
C PRO A 4 70.28 -8.16 -11.18
N PRO A 5 69.09 -8.74 -11.44
CA PRO A 5 67.80 -8.10 -11.18
C PRO A 5 67.38 -8.18 -9.70
N GLN A 6 66.74 -7.13 -9.21
CA GLN A 6 66.20 -7.02 -7.84
C GLN A 6 64.93 -7.89 -7.64
N PRO A 7 64.71 -8.43 -6.42
CA PRO A 7 63.54 -9.25 -6.12
C PRO A 7 62.26 -8.42 -5.93
N ARG A 8 61.16 -8.86 -6.57
CA ARG A 8 59.79 -8.33 -6.42
C ARG A 8 59.29 -8.47 -4.98
N GLN A 9 58.92 -7.36 -4.35
CA GLN A 9 58.22 -7.34 -3.06
C GLN A 9 56.81 -7.92 -3.22
N LYS A 10 56.50 -8.95 -2.43
CA LYS A 10 55.13 -9.49 -2.26
C LYS A 10 54.28 -8.44 -1.54
N GLN A 11 53.26 -7.91 -2.23
CA GLN A 11 52.20 -7.13 -1.60
C GLN A 11 51.46 -8.03 -0.60
N LYS A 12 51.53 -7.67 0.69
CA LYS A 12 50.65 -8.19 1.73
C LYS A 12 49.22 -7.76 1.38
N GLN A 13 48.40 -8.71 0.96
CA GLN A 13 46.94 -8.54 0.92
C GLN A 13 46.48 -8.30 2.36
N THR A 14 46.10 -7.07 2.64
CA THR A 14 45.38 -6.69 3.85
C THR A 14 44.04 -7.44 3.81
N ALA A 15 43.91 -8.46 4.65
CA ALA A 15 42.64 -9.12 4.86
C ALA A 15 41.61 -8.08 5.30
N LEU A 16 40.57 -7.88 4.48
CA LEU A 16 39.38 -7.13 4.84
C LEU A 16 38.78 -7.83 6.07
N LYS A 17 38.83 -7.16 7.22
CA LYS A 17 38.04 -7.57 8.38
C LYS A 17 36.56 -7.49 7.98
N PRO A 18 35.74 -8.51 8.20
CA PRO A 18 34.30 -8.37 8.05
C PRO A 18 33.85 -7.36 9.10
N THR A 19 33.44 -6.18 8.65
CA THR A 19 32.66 -5.26 9.48
C THR A 19 31.41 -6.04 9.84
N THR A 20 31.24 -6.41 11.11
CA THR A 20 29.94 -6.82 11.62
C THR A 20 29.02 -5.62 11.45
N SER A 21 28.32 -5.57 10.31
CA SER A 21 27.35 -4.54 9.97
C SER A 21 26.25 -4.60 11.05
N GLN A 22 26.26 -3.65 11.98
CA GLN A 22 25.19 -3.56 12.96
C GLN A 22 23.89 -3.25 12.21
N ILE A 23 22.86 -4.06 12.42
CA ILE A 23 21.53 -3.85 11.82
C ILE A 23 20.98 -2.53 12.39
N PRO A 24 20.56 -1.57 11.55
CA PRO A 24 20.07 -0.30 12.03
C PRO A 24 18.69 -0.45 12.70
N THR A 25 18.52 0.17 13.86
CA THR A 25 17.21 0.28 14.54
C THR A 25 16.19 0.96 13.60
N PRO A 26 14.94 0.48 13.51
CA PRO A 26 14.29 -0.55 14.33
C PRO A 26 14.28 -1.96 13.71
N PHE A 27 15.10 -2.18 12.68
CA PHE A 27 15.10 -3.44 11.96
C PHE A 27 15.79 -4.55 12.76
N ILE A 28 15.28 -5.76 12.58
CA ILE A 28 15.88 -7.00 13.06
C ILE A 28 16.09 -7.94 11.87
N LYS A 29 16.86 -9.03 12.06
CA LYS A 29 16.97 -10.06 11.02
C LYS A 29 15.58 -10.65 10.76
N ALA A 30 15.24 -10.85 9.49
CA ALA A 30 13.92 -11.37 9.14
C ALA A 30 13.66 -12.75 9.81
N PRO A 31 12.48 -12.95 10.43
CA PRO A 31 12.09 -14.22 11.00
C PRO A 31 12.13 -15.36 9.96
N PRO A 32 12.53 -16.58 10.34
CA PRO A 32 12.59 -17.72 9.42
C PRO A 32 11.22 -18.11 8.88
N THR A 33 10.13 -17.78 9.59
CA THR A 33 8.76 -18.01 9.14
C THR A 33 8.43 -17.26 7.84
N LEU A 34 9.07 -16.12 7.60
CA LEU A 34 8.86 -15.31 6.40
C LEU A 34 9.67 -15.78 5.19
N GLU A 35 10.63 -16.69 5.34
CA GLU A 35 11.51 -17.15 4.25
C GLU A 35 10.78 -17.49 2.95
N PRO A 36 9.66 -18.26 2.95
CA PRO A 36 8.96 -18.61 1.72
C PRO A 36 8.42 -17.40 0.94
N LEU A 37 8.07 -16.32 1.64
CA LEU A 37 7.61 -15.07 1.03
C LEU A 37 8.81 -14.24 0.55
N LEU A 38 9.89 -14.18 1.33
CA LEU A 38 11.09 -13.39 1.02
C LEU A 38 11.80 -13.87 -0.25
N GLU A 39 11.70 -15.16 -0.59
CA GLU A 39 12.24 -15.72 -1.84
C GLU A 39 11.55 -15.16 -3.10
N GLN A 40 10.34 -14.60 -2.97
CA GLN A 40 9.55 -14.07 -4.08
C GLN A 40 9.76 -12.57 -4.29
N LEU A 41 10.40 -11.88 -3.33
CA LEU A 41 10.55 -10.43 -3.34
C LEU A 41 11.81 -9.99 -4.11
N ASP A 42 11.74 -8.81 -4.73
CA ASP A 42 12.91 -8.17 -5.33
C ASP A 42 13.78 -7.53 -4.23
N PRO A 43 15.05 -7.96 -4.06
CA PRO A 43 15.92 -7.43 -3.02
C PRO A 43 16.24 -5.93 -3.18
N ALA A 44 16.00 -5.31 -4.35
CA ALA A 44 16.22 -3.88 -4.55
C ALA A 44 15.12 -2.99 -3.96
N GLN A 45 13.95 -3.56 -3.66
CA GLN A 45 12.77 -2.81 -3.22
C GLN A 45 12.52 -2.94 -1.71
N VAL A 46 11.76 -1.99 -1.18
CA VAL A 46 11.26 -2.01 0.20
C VAL A 46 9.78 -2.40 0.17
N TYR A 47 9.39 -3.29 1.08
CA TYR A 47 8.03 -3.81 1.14
C TYR A 47 7.37 -3.49 2.47
N ILE A 48 6.04 -3.34 2.45
CA ILE A 48 5.21 -3.31 3.64
C ILE A 48 4.09 -4.34 3.49
N THR A 49 4.02 -5.27 4.44
CA THR A 49 2.96 -6.27 4.53
C THR A 49 2.00 -5.97 5.68
N HIS A 50 0.70 -6.13 5.44
CA HIS A 50 -0.33 -6.08 6.47
C HIS A 50 -1.58 -6.82 6.02
N ILE A 51 -2.50 -7.08 6.96
CA ILE A 51 -3.80 -7.66 6.65
C ILE A 51 -4.86 -6.56 6.56
N ASP A 52 -5.52 -6.47 5.42
CA ASP A 52 -6.73 -5.67 5.23
C ASP A 52 -7.96 -6.44 5.74
N ARG A 53 -8.51 -5.97 6.85
CA ARG A 53 -9.69 -6.53 7.54
C ARG A 53 -11.00 -5.80 7.20
N HIS A 54 -11.01 -4.93 6.19
CA HIS A 54 -12.23 -4.23 5.80
C HIS A 54 -13.32 -5.20 5.28
N PRO A 55 -14.61 -4.86 5.43
CA PRO A 55 -15.70 -5.69 4.94
C PRO A 55 -15.58 -5.96 3.42
N PRO A 56 -15.83 -7.20 2.94
CA PRO A 56 -15.75 -7.53 1.52
C PRO A 56 -16.60 -6.64 0.62
N ASP A 57 -17.79 -6.24 1.07
CA ASP A 57 -18.67 -5.34 0.31
C ASP A 57 -18.05 -3.95 0.13
N HIS A 58 -17.36 -3.44 1.15
CA HIS A 58 -16.66 -2.17 1.07
C HIS A 58 -15.49 -2.24 0.07
N LYS A 59 -14.70 -3.32 0.13
CA LYS A 59 -13.62 -3.59 -0.83
C LYS A 59 -14.15 -3.67 -2.27
N LYS A 60 -15.29 -4.34 -2.47
CA LYS A 60 -15.96 -4.46 -3.78
C LYS A 60 -16.42 -3.12 -4.34
N GLN A 61 -17.06 -2.29 -3.53
CA GLN A 61 -17.51 -0.97 -3.97
C GLN A 61 -16.34 -0.08 -4.40
N ILE A 62 -15.27 -0.07 -3.62
CA ILE A 62 -14.05 0.67 -3.93
C ILE A 62 -13.42 0.19 -5.24
N PHE A 63 -13.34 -1.13 -5.44
CA PHE A 63 -12.75 -1.71 -6.65
C PHE A 63 -13.62 -1.53 -7.90
N LEU A 64 -14.95 -1.43 -7.75
CA LEU A 64 -15.85 -1.24 -8.89
C LEU A 64 -15.63 0.11 -9.59
N ILE A 65 -15.29 1.16 -8.84
CA ILE A 65 -15.04 2.51 -9.38
C ILE A 65 -13.95 2.50 -10.47
N PRO A 66 -12.70 2.04 -10.20
CA PRO A 66 -11.65 1.99 -11.21
C PRO A 66 -11.96 0.98 -12.33
N VAL A 67 -12.68 -0.12 -12.07
CA VAL A 67 -13.12 -1.05 -13.12
C VAL A 67 -14.02 -0.34 -14.13
N CYS A 68 -15.07 0.33 -13.66
CA CYS A 68 -16.00 1.06 -14.52
C CYS A 68 -15.30 2.20 -15.27
N LEU A 69 -14.44 2.95 -14.60
CA LEU A 69 -13.69 4.05 -15.22
C LEU A 69 -12.75 3.55 -16.33
N ASN A 70 -11.92 2.54 -16.04
CA ASN A 70 -10.99 2.00 -17.03
C ASN A 70 -11.74 1.29 -18.18
N ALA A 71 -12.86 0.62 -17.91
CA ALA A 71 -13.69 0.03 -18.95
C ALA A 71 -14.29 1.11 -19.87
N ALA A 72 -14.81 2.20 -19.30
CA ALA A 72 -15.34 3.31 -20.09
C ALA A 72 -14.26 3.96 -20.96
N ILE A 73 -13.07 4.21 -20.40
CA ILE A 73 -11.92 4.73 -21.16
C ILE A 73 -11.55 3.76 -22.27
N ALA A 74 -11.39 2.46 -21.97
CA ALA A 74 -11.05 1.45 -22.97
C ALA A 74 -12.07 1.40 -24.12
N LEU A 75 -13.37 1.46 -23.82
CA LEU A 75 -14.43 1.50 -24.83
C LEU A 75 -14.34 2.76 -25.71
N LEU A 76 -14.10 3.93 -25.12
CA LEU A 76 -13.90 5.18 -25.88
C LEU A 76 -12.67 5.13 -26.77
N LEU A 77 -11.57 4.53 -26.30
CA LEU A 77 -10.35 4.32 -27.08
C LEU A 77 -10.60 3.36 -28.24
N LEU A 78 -11.28 2.23 -28.01
CA LEU A 78 -11.64 1.28 -29.05
C LEU A 78 -12.58 1.89 -30.09
N TRP A 79 -13.58 2.67 -29.64
CA TRP A 79 -14.45 3.43 -30.53
C TRP A 79 -13.66 4.45 -31.35
N ARG A 80 -12.69 5.14 -30.74
CA ARG A 80 -11.80 6.07 -31.43
C ARG A 80 -10.96 5.37 -32.49
N ILE A 81 -10.39 4.20 -32.19
CA ILE A 81 -9.68 3.36 -33.18
C ILE A 81 -10.63 3.02 -34.33
N TYR A 82 -11.81 2.47 -34.02
CA TYR A 82 -12.79 2.09 -35.03
C TYR A 82 -13.18 3.25 -35.96
N ALA A 83 -13.42 4.44 -35.40
CA ALA A 83 -13.78 5.63 -36.17
C ALA A 83 -12.60 6.21 -36.96
N ALA A 84 -11.38 6.14 -36.42
CA ALA A 84 -10.20 6.73 -37.04
C ALA A 84 -9.58 5.83 -38.13
N VAL A 85 -9.57 4.51 -37.95
CA VAL A 85 -8.93 3.54 -38.84
C VAL A 85 -9.26 3.75 -40.32
N PRO A 86 -10.53 3.98 -40.75
CA PRO A 86 -10.85 4.26 -42.15
C PRO A 86 -10.14 5.50 -42.70
N THR A 87 -10.02 6.57 -41.90
CA THR A 87 -9.33 7.80 -42.28
C THR A 87 -7.82 7.59 -42.42
N TYR A 88 -7.21 6.87 -41.47
CA TYR A 88 -5.78 6.51 -41.55
C TYR A 88 -5.50 5.61 -42.75
N TRP A 89 -6.41 4.67 -43.04
CA TRP A 89 -6.32 3.80 -44.21
C TRP A 89 -6.39 4.60 -45.52
N ALA A 90 -7.33 5.54 -45.63
CA ALA A 90 -7.44 6.42 -46.81
C ALA A 90 -6.18 7.29 -47.00
N ILE A 91 -5.60 7.81 -45.91
CA ILE A 91 -4.33 8.56 -45.96
C ILE A 91 -3.19 7.66 -46.41
N LEU A 92 -3.10 6.43 -45.92
CA LEU A 92 -2.09 5.46 -46.34
C LEU A 92 -2.22 5.11 -47.83
N GLN A 93 -3.44 4.92 -48.33
CA GLN A 93 -3.70 4.71 -49.75
C GLN A 93 -3.20 5.88 -50.61
N THR A 94 -3.46 7.12 -50.17
CA THR A 94 -2.93 8.33 -50.84
C THR A 94 -1.41 8.34 -50.84
N LEU A 95 -0.75 7.98 -49.74
CA LEU A 95 0.72 7.90 -49.66
C LEU A 95 1.30 6.84 -50.60
N LEU A 96 0.57 5.75 -50.84
CA LEU A 96 0.94 4.69 -51.79
C LEU A 96 0.61 5.03 -53.25
N GLY A 97 0.07 6.23 -53.51
CA GLY A 97 -0.24 6.70 -54.87
C GLY A 97 -1.62 6.33 -55.39
N TYR A 98 -2.48 5.72 -54.57
CA TYR A 98 -3.88 5.46 -54.93
C TYR A 98 -4.75 6.68 -54.67
N THR A 99 -5.71 6.94 -55.58
CA THR A 99 -6.72 7.97 -55.35
C THR A 99 -7.71 7.50 -54.28
N SER A 100 -7.85 8.30 -53.22
CA SER A 100 -8.74 8.01 -52.09
C SER A 100 -9.49 9.27 -51.66
N SER A 101 -10.43 9.12 -50.74
CA SER A 101 -11.13 10.26 -50.11
C SER A 101 -10.20 11.23 -49.37
N ALA A 102 -8.94 10.84 -49.12
CA ALA A 102 -7.91 11.66 -48.50
C ALA A 102 -6.91 12.25 -49.52
N THR A 103 -7.09 12.05 -50.83
CA THR A 103 -6.24 12.66 -51.85
C THR A 103 -6.61 14.14 -52.02
N VAL A 104 -5.62 15.03 -52.02
CA VAL A 104 -5.82 16.48 -52.20
C VAL A 104 -5.42 16.85 -53.63
N ASP A 105 -6.34 17.45 -54.38
CA ASP A 105 -6.06 17.98 -55.71
C ASP A 105 -5.28 19.29 -55.61
N VAL A 106 -3.96 19.20 -55.77
CA VAL A 106 -3.03 20.34 -55.61
C VAL A 106 -3.21 21.42 -56.68
N ILE A 107 -3.83 21.07 -57.82
CA ILE A 107 -4.02 21.98 -58.96
C ILE A 107 -5.23 22.88 -58.73
N ASN A 108 -6.31 22.30 -58.20
CA ASN A 108 -7.60 22.99 -58.06
C ASN A 108 -7.89 23.50 -56.63
N THR A 109 -7.07 23.17 -55.62
CA THR A 109 -7.20 23.73 -54.27
C THR A 109 -6.30 24.94 -54.04
N THR A 110 -6.80 25.90 -53.25
CA THR A 110 -6.04 27.07 -52.83
C THR A 110 -4.97 26.70 -51.79
N ARG A 111 -3.89 27.49 -51.70
CA ARG A 111 -2.84 27.29 -50.68
C ARG A 111 -3.38 27.31 -49.25
N ARG A 112 -4.42 28.11 -49.00
CA ARG A 112 -5.08 28.18 -47.68
C ARG A 112 -5.77 26.86 -47.33
N GLU A 113 -6.49 26.26 -48.28
CA GLU A 113 -7.14 24.96 -48.09
C GLU A 113 -6.11 23.85 -47.89
N GLN A 114 -5.01 23.88 -48.65
CA GLN A 114 -3.91 22.91 -48.51
C GLN A 114 -3.28 22.99 -47.10
N ILE A 115 -2.99 24.20 -46.62
CA ILE A 115 -2.48 24.41 -45.25
C ILE A 115 -3.50 23.92 -44.22
N TRP A 116 -4.79 24.23 -44.41
CA TRP A 116 -5.84 23.79 -43.49
C TRP A 116 -5.94 22.27 -43.40
N VAL A 117 -5.87 21.56 -44.53
CA VAL A 117 -5.86 20.10 -44.57
C VAL A 117 -4.64 19.53 -43.83
N ILE A 118 -3.46 20.13 -44.01
CA ILE A 118 -2.24 19.72 -43.29
C ILE A 118 -2.42 19.91 -41.78
N VAL A 119 -2.92 21.07 -41.35
CA VAL A 119 -3.15 21.37 -39.93
C VAL A 119 -4.17 20.40 -39.33
N GLN A 120 -5.30 20.14 -40.00
CA GLN A 120 -6.32 19.23 -39.52
C GLN A 120 -5.79 17.79 -39.37
N ARG A 121 -5.03 17.29 -40.35
CA ARG A 121 -4.43 15.95 -40.28
C ARG A 121 -3.37 15.86 -39.19
N THR A 122 -2.50 16.87 -39.10
CA THR A 122 -1.46 16.93 -38.06
C THR A 122 -2.08 16.99 -36.68
N GLY A 123 -3.11 17.81 -36.49
CA GLY A 123 -3.86 17.91 -35.23
C GLY A 123 -4.54 16.59 -34.86
N MET A 124 -5.15 15.90 -35.82
CA MET A 124 -5.73 14.57 -35.61
C MET A 124 -4.67 13.55 -35.16
N PHE A 125 -3.53 13.48 -35.88
CA PHE A 125 -2.42 12.59 -35.52
C PHE A 125 -1.84 12.90 -34.15
N ALA A 126 -1.65 14.18 -33.84
CA ALA A 126 -1.13 14.61 -32.55
C ALA A 126 -2.10 14.26 -31.41
N LEU A 127 -3.40 14.50 -31.59
CA LEU A 127 -4.41 14.15 -30.60
C LEU A 127 -4.45 12.65 -30.34
N ASP A 128 -4.50 11.83 -31.40
CA ASP A 128 -4.52 10.38 -31.27
C ASP A 128 -3.24 9.88 -30.59
N PHE A 129 -2.08 10.40 -30.98
CA PHE A 129 -0.82 10.09 -30.32
C PHE A 129 -0.86 10.39 -28.82
N LEU A 130 -1.27 11.60 -28.41
CA LEU A 130 -1.37 11.97 -27.01
C LEU A 130 -2.35 11.07 -26.24
N LEU A 131 -3.50 10.79 -26.85
CA LEU A 131 -4.56 9.98 -26.27
C LEU A 131 -4.08 8.53 -26.04
N PHE A 132 -3.47 7.87 -27.02
CA PHE A 132 -2.97 6.50 -26.80
C PHE A 132 -1.69 6.46 -25.94
N ARG A 133 -0.82 7.47 -26.04
CA ARG A 133 0.45 7.49 -25.30
C ARG A 133 0.29 7.75 -23.81
N PHE A 134 -0.68 8.59 -23.41
CA PHE A 134 -0.87 9.00 -22.02
C PHE A 134 -2.12 8.38 -21.39
N ILE A 135 -3.24 8.36 -22.09
CA ILE A 135 -4.52 7.83 -21.56
C ILE A 135 -4.62 6.33 -21.81
N GLY A 136 -4.15 5.85 -22.97
CA GLY A 136 -4.20 4.44 -23.35
C GLY A 136 -3.44 3.51 -22.41
N VAL A 137 -2.42 4.01 -21.72
CA VAL A 137 -1.64 3.22 -20.77
C VAL A 137 -2.49 2.76 -19.58
N TRP A 138 -3.46 3.56 -19.11
CA TRP A 138 -4.22 3.25 -17.88
C TRP A 138 -5.08 1.99 -17.98
N PRO A 139 -5.96 1.82 -18.99
CA PRO A 139 -6.70 0.57 -19.14
C PRO A 139 -5.79 -0.60 -19.49
N LEU A 140 -4.69 -0.36 -20.24
CA LEU A 140 -3.74 -1.42 -20.55
C LEU A 140 -3.06 -1.95 -19.29
N THR A 141 -2.61 -1.09 -18.38
CA THR A 141 -2.01 -1.53 -17.12
C THR A 141 -3.07 -2.18 -16.22
N PHE A 142 -4.26 -1.58 -16.15
CA PHE A 142 -5.33 -2.09 -15.29
C PHE A 142 -5.85 -3.49 -15.69
N PHE A 143 -5.95 -3.80 -16.99
CA PHE A 143 -6.51 -5.07 -17.48
C PHE A 143 -5.48 -6.07 -17.99
N LEU A 144 -4.31 -5.62 -18.46
CA LEU A 144 -3.37 -6.42 -19.25
C LEU A 144 -1.91 -6.33 -18.77
N GLU A 145 -1.63 -5.64 -17.67
CA GLU A 145 -0.28 -5.63 -17.07
C GLU A 145 0.19 -7.03 -16.69
N ARG A 146 1.49 -7.23 -16.80
CA ARG A 146 2.21 -8.45 -16.45
C ARG A 146 3.28 -8.12 -15.40
N PRO A 147 3.57 -9.03 -14.46
CA PRO A 147 3.10 -10.42 -14.38
C PRO A 147 1.63 -10.56 -13.95
N CYS A 148 1.13 -9.64 -13.12
CA CYS A 148 -0.26 -9.61 -12.68
C CYS A 148 -0.84 -8.18 -12.80
N ASN A 149 -2.16 -8.09 -12.93
CA ASN A 149 -2.90 -6.83 -12.97
C ASN A 149 -4.04 -6.85 -11.95
N PRO A 150 -4.64 -5.69 -11.62
CA PRO A 150 -5.70 -5.60 -10.60
C PRO A 150 -6.87 -6.55 -10.83
N VAL A 151 -7.30 -6.74 -12.08
CA VAL A 151 -8.45 -7.60 -12.40
C VAL A 151 -8.08 -9.08 -12.28
N LEU A 152 -6.91 -9.46 -12.79
CA LEU A 152 -6.41 -10.82 -12.70
C LEU A 152 -6.18 -11.24 -11.24
N TRP A 153 -5.64 -10.34 -10.42
CA TRP A 153 -5.51 -10.55 -8.97
C TRP A 153 -6.85 -10.89 -8.32
N ARG A 154 -7.88 -10.07 -8.55
CA ARG A 154 -9.22 -10.32 -7.99
C ARG A 154 -9.82 -11.62 -8.48
N TRP A 155 -9.59 -11.96 -9.75
CA TRP A 155 -10.05 -13.22 -10.32
C TRP A 155 -9.36 -14.44 -9.69
N GLN A 156 -8.03 -14.38 -9.54
CA GLN A 156 -7.22 -15.49 -9.01
C GLN A 156 -7.37 -15.67 -7.50
N LEU A 157 -7.61 -14.59 -6.75
CA LEU A 157 -7.91 -14.67 -5.33
C LEU A 157 -9.24 -15.39 -5.07
N GLY A 158 -10.17 -15.34 -6.03
CA GLY A 158 -11.54 -15.86 -5.90
C GLY A 158 -12.56 -14.83 -5.43
N GLY A 159 -12.22 -13.53 -5.49
CA GLY A 159 -13.10 -12.42 -5.13
C GLY A 159 -12.54 -11.50 -4.05
N PHE A 160 -13.37 -11.23 -3.04
CA PHE A 160 -13.04 -10.36 -1.90
C PHE A 160 -13.11 -11.18 -0.62
N GLU A 161 -11.96 -11.34 0.04
CA GLU A 161 -11.83 -12.08 1.29
C GLU A 161 -11.95 -11.12 2.50
N LYS A 162 -12.33 -11.65 3.67
CA LYS A 162 -12.43 -10.84 4.89
C LYS A 162 -11.06 -10.36 5.34
N GLU A 163 -10.09 -11.27 5.33
CA GLU A 163 -8.69 -11.01 5.63
C GLU A 163 -7.89 -11.13 4.34
N GLU A 164 -7.42 -10.00 3.81
CA GLU A 164 -6.60 -9.98 2.60
C GLU A 164 -5.18 -9.58 2.95
N VAL A 165 -4.20 -10.39 2.56
CA VAL A 165 -2.78 -10.02 2.68
C VAL A 165 -2.45 -8.94 1.66
N VAL A 166 -2.08 -7.77 2.14
CA VAL A 166 -1.69 -6.63 1.32
C VAL A 166 -0.20 -6.45 1.36
N VAL A 167 0.43 -6.45 0.19
CA VAL A 167 1.86 -6.23 0.01
C VAL A 167 2.05 -4.96 -0.82
N ARG A 168 2.60 -3.94 -0.18
CA ARG A 168 2.97 -2.68 -0.81
C ARG A 168 4.45 -2.70 -1.14
N VAL A 169 4.81 -2.16 -2.30
CA VAL A 169 6.19 -2.07 -2.80
C VAL A 169 6.58 -0.61 -3.01
N SER A 170 7.83 -0.28 -2.75
CA SER A 170 8.37 1.06 -2.99
C SER A 170 8.30 1.46 -4.47
N ARG A 171 7.93 2.71 -4.74
CA ARG A 171 7.77 3.26 -6.10
C ARG A 171 8.71 4.43 -6.35
N GLY A 172 9.69 4.23 -7.22
CA GLY A 172 10.65 5.28 -7.60
C GLY A 172 11.69 5.60 -6.53
N TRP A 173 11.86 4.70 -5.56
CA TRP A 173 12.92 4.65 -4.55
C TRP A 173 13.05 3.18 -4.09
N GLY A 174 14.12 2.80 -3.41
CA GLY A 174 14.32 1.43 -2.93
C GLY A 174 15.25 1.32 -1.74
N VAL A 175 15.87 0.14 -1.62
CA VAL A 175 16.75 -0.21 -0.49
C VAL A 175 17.99 0.68 -0.44
N GLU A 176 18.50 1.11 -1.59
CA GLU A 176 19.69 1.96 -1.63
C GLU A 176 19.48 3.28 -0.88
N GLU A 177 18.35 3.95 -1.11
CA GLU A 177 18.03 5.22 -0.46
C GLU A 177 17.72 5.05 1.03
N LEU A 178 17.22 3.88 1.44
CA LEU A 178 16.90 3.59 2.84
C LEU A 178 18.14 3.15 3.65
N MET A 179 19.02 2.37 3.03
CA MET A 179 20.08 1.63 3.73
C MET A 179 21.49 2.13 3.40
N LYS A 180 21.71 2.84 2.29
CA LYS A 180 23.02 3.41 1.97
C LYS A 180 23.09 4.87 2.42
N GLY A 181 23.82 5.13 3.49
CA GLY A 181 24.02 6.50 4.00
C GLY A 181 24.63 6.55 5.40
N VAL A 182 24.93 7.78 5.87
CA VAL A 182 25.42 8.02 7.23
C VAL A 182 24.31 7.81 8.28
N LYS A 183 23.06 8.08 7.90
CA LYS A 183 21.86 7.84 8.72
C LYS A 183 21.07 6.69 8.11
N GLN A 184 20.99 5.59 8.83
CA GLN A 184 20.28 4.37 8.41
C GLN A 184 19.09 4.13 9.34
N GLY A 185 18.12 3.34 8.89
CA GLY A 185 16.96 2.96 9.69
C GLY A 185 16.08 4.16 10.10
N GLU A 186 15.74 4.25 11.38
CA GLU A 186 14.84 5.28 11.93
C GLU A 186 15.32 6.71 11.69
N GLU A 187 16.64 6.91 11.64
CA GLU A 187 17.23 8.24 11.42
C GLU A 187 17.19 8.69 9.95
N ASN A 188 16.85 7.79 9.04
CA ASN A 188 16.77 8.09 7.61
C ASN A 188 15.55 8.98 7.30
N ALA A 189 15.73 9.97 6.44
CA ALA A 189 14.66 10.84 5.97
C ALA A 189 13.55 10.08 5.22
N PHE A 190 13.90 9.08 4.41
CA PHE A 190 12.94 8.21 3.72
C PHE A 190 12.09 7.41 4.69
N PHE A 191 12.70 6.92 5.77
CA PHE A 191 11.97 6.23 6.83
C PHE A 191 10.90 7.14 7.44
N LYS A 192 11.28 8.35 7.85
CA LYS A 192 10.35 9.32 8.48
C LYS A 192 9.28 9.87 7.54
N THR A 193 9.60 10.03 6.26
CA THR A 193 8.71 10.70 5.29
C THR A 193 7.89 9.75 4.42
N ARG A 194 8.33 8.49 4.26
CA ARG A 194 7.66 7.51 3.38
C ARG A 194 7.13 6.30 4.13
N ILE A 195 7.88 5.77 5.10
CA ILE A 195 7.49 4.56 5.84
C ILE A 195 6.52 4.94 6.97
N LEU A 196 6.89 5.86 7.87
CA LEU A 196 6.04 6.22 9.01
C LEU A 196 4.61 6.66 8.63
N PRO A 197 4.40 7.54 7.62
CA PRO A 197 3.05 7.92 7.22
C PRO A 197 2.27 6.76 6.59
N ALA A 198 2.95 5.79 5.98
CA ALA A 198 2.32 4.66 5.32
C ALA A 198 1.82 3.59 6.32
N ILE A 199 2.36 3.56 7.53
CA ILE A 199 1.99 2.61 8.61
C ILE A 199 1.15 3.26 9.72
N GLU A 200 0.81 4.54 9.59
CA GLU A 200 0.04 5.27 10.59
C GLU A 200 -1.33 4.61 10.83
N ALA A 201 -1.69 4.35 12.09
CA ALA A 201 -2.89 3.61 12.46
C ALA A 201 -4.17 4.22 11.86
N GLN A 202 -4.30 5.54 11.86
CA GLN A 202 -5.47 6.21 11.25
C GLN A 202 -5.53 5.96 9.74
N PHE A 203 -4.40 6.04 9.05
CA PHE A 203 -4.31 5.76 7.61
C PHE A 203 -4.70 4.31 7.29
N MET A 204 -4.18 3.37 8.08
CA MET A 204 -4.43 1.93 7.92
C MET A 204 -5.89 1.55 8.18
N ARG A 205 -6.57 2.24 9.09
CA ARG A 205 -7.99 1.99 9.43
C ARG A 205 -8.97 2.63 8.45
N GLN A 206 -8.58 3.70 7.76
CA GLN A 206 -9.48 4.45 6.89
C GLN A 206 -9.46 3.96 5.44
N LYS A 207 -8.34 3.40 4.98
CA LYS A 207 -8.14 3.02 3.58
C LYS A 207 -8.02 1.51 3.46
N THR A 208 -8.76 0.93 2.51
CA THR A 208 -8.50 -0.44 2.05
C THR A 208 -7.13 -0.53 1.38
N GLY A 209 -6.55 -1.72 1.33
CA GLY A 209 -5.24 -1.96 0.71
C GLY A 209 -5.15 -1.38 -0.71
N TYR A 210 -6.22 -1.50 -1.49
CA TYR A 210 -6.31 -0.94 -2.84
C TYR A 210 -6.19 0.61 -2.88
N LEU A 211 -6.70 1.32 -1.87
CA LEU A 211 -6.62 2.78 -1.78
C LEU A 211 -5.30 3.29 -1.19
N MET A 212 -4.41 2.40 -0.78
CA MET A 212 -3.11 2.76 -0.22
C MET A 212 -2.01 2.99 -1.27
N MET A 213 -2.32 2.85 -2.56
CA MET A 213 -1.42 3.23 -3.64
C MET A 213 -1.24 4.76 -3.69
N ASP A 214 -0.01 5.22 -3.78
CA ASP A 214 0.33 6.63 -3.88
C ASP A 214 1.58 6.89 -4.76
N ARG A 215 2.23 8.04 -4.57
CA ARG A 215 3.44 8.40 -5.32
C ARG A 215 4.66 7.58 -4.89
N SER A 216 4.68 7.07 -3.67
CA SER A 216 5.80 6.40 -3.01
C SER A 216 5.60 4.89 -2.90
N TRP A 217 4.34 4.44 -2.95
CA TRP A 217 3.94 3.05 -2.72
C TRP A 217 3.02 2.59 -3.85
N ASP A 218 3.30 1.41 -4.36
CA ASP A 218 2.44 0.67 -5.26
C ASP A 218 2.03 -0.66 -4.64
N LEU A 219 1.10 -1.38 -5.26
CA LEU A 219 0.73 -2.74 -4.85
C LEU A 219 1.40 -3.78 -5.73
N ASP A 220 2.02 -4.76 -5.10
CA ASP A 220 2.56 -5.91 -5.82
C ASP A 220 1.51 -7.03 -5.88
N PHE A 221 0.68 -6.98 -6.92
CA PHE A 221 -0.42 -7.94 -7.10
C PHE A 221 0.06 -9.39 -7.19
N GLN A 222 1.25 -9.64 -7.74
CA GLN A 222 1.78 -10.98 -7.88
C GLN A 222 2.19 -11.52 -6.52
N VAL A 223 2.99 -10.75 -5.77
CA VAL A 223 3.42 -11.15 -4.42
C VAL A 223 2.23 -11.27 -3.47
N MET A 224 1.20 -10.43 -3.61
CA MET A 224 -0.06 -10.59 -2.86
C MET A 224 -0.72 -11.94 -3.12
N LEU A 225 -0.81 -12.39 -4.37
CA LEU A 225 -1.37 -13.71 -4.70
C LEU A 225 -0.51 -14.84 -4.15
N ASP A 226 0.81 -14.70 -4.27
CA ASP A 226 1.73 -15.71 -3.80
C ASP A 226 1.70 -15.83 -2.28
N ALA A 227 1.60 -14.71 -1.56
CA ALA A 227 1.39 -14.68 -0.11
C ALA A 227 0.08 -15.39 0.30
N HIS A 228 -1.04 -15.11 -0.38
CA HIS A 228 -2.30 -15.83 -0.13
C HIS A 228 -2.17 -17.33 -0.44
N THR A 229 -1.39 -17.69 -1.47
CA THR A 229 -1.14 -19.09 -1.81
C THR A 229 -0.31 -19.79 -0.72
N LEU A 230 0.71 -19.13 -0.17
CA LEU A 230 1.53 -19.64 0.94
C LEU A 230 0.69 -19.82 2.21
N VAL A 231 -0.21 -18.87 2.50
CA VAL A 231 -1.17 -18.96 3.60
C VAL A 231 -2.15 -20.13 3.39
N LYS A 232 -2.72 -20.27 2.20
CA LYS A 232 -3.61 -21.39 1.85
C LYS A 232 -2.91 -22.75 1.94
N GLN A 233 -1.60 -22.79 1.67
CA GLN A 233 -0.75 -23.98 1.83
C GLN A 233 -0.29 -24.23 3.27
N GLN A 234 -0.70 -23.41 4.24
CA GLN A 234 -0.27 -23.48 5.64
C GLN A 234 1.26 -23.41 5.84
N LYS A 235 1.99 -22.88 4.86
CA LYS A 235 3.42 -22.62 5.00
C LYS A 235 3.70 -21.34 5.77
N LEU A 236 2.69 -20.48 5.88
CA LEU A 236 2.77 -19.16 6.49
C LEU A 236 1.46 -18.89 7.25
N GLY A 237 1.56 -18.48 8.51
CA GLY A 237 0.39 -18.00 9.24
C GLY A 237 -0.04 -16.63 8.74
N VAL A 238 -1.34 -16.36 8.73
CA VAL A 238 -1.89 -15.03 8.40
C VAL A 238 -1.27 -13.96 9.31
N LYS A 239 -1.15 -14.26 10.61
CA LYS A 239 -0.55 -13.35 11.59
C LYS A 239 0.96 -13.13 11.39
N ASP A 240 1.66 -14.07 10.76
CA ASP A 240 3.11 -14.00 10.57
C ASP A 240 3.50 -12.97 9.51
N VAL A 241 2.56 -12.52 8.68
CA VAL A 241 2.76 -11.47 7.66
C VAL A 241 2.15 -10.13 8.05
N ASP A 242 1.49 -10.04 9.20
CA ASP A 242 0.82 -8.80 9.60
C ASP A 242 1.84 -7.80 10.15
N LYS A 243 1.80 -6.59 9.60
CA LYS A 243 2.50 -5.40 10.08
C LYS A 243 4.03 -5.47 10.03
N PHE A 244 4.59 -5.88 8.89
CA PHE A 244 6.04 -5.88 8.66
C PHE A 244 6.49 -4.91 7.58
N VAL A 245 7.57 -4.18 7.87
CA VAL A 245 8.40 -3.49 6.85
C VAL A 245 9.58 -4.39 6.54
N LEU A 246 9.78 -4.72 5.27
CA LEU A 246 10.83 -5.62 4.80
C LEU A 246 11.79 -4.86 3.89
N ALA A 247 13.10 -5.06 4.11
CA ALA A 247 14.16 -4.50 3.27
C ALA A 247 15.34 -5.48 3.22
N THR A 248 16.27 -5.28 2.30
CA THR A 248 17.53 -6.03 2.29
C THR A 248 18.69 -5.19 2.80
N MET A 249 19.69 -5.84 3.39
CA MET A 249 20.92 -5.20 3.82
C MET A 249 22.12 -6.00 3.33
N GLU A 250 23.10 -5.30 2.74
CA GLU A 250 24.33 -5.91 2.26
C GLU A 250 25.09 -6.61 3.40
N GLY A 251 25.39 -7.91 3.22
CA GLY A 251 26.09 -8.74 4.21
C GLY A 251 25.22 -9.40 5.28
N VAL A 252 23.96 -8.95 5.47
CA VAL A 252 23.02 -9.55 6.45
C VAL A 252 21.89 -10.32 5.76
N GLY A 253 21.46 -9.86 4.58
CA GLY A 253 20.30 -10.40 3.87
C GLY A 253 19.01 -9.64 4.20
N TRP A 254 17.88 -10.34 4.24
CA TRP A 254 16.59 -9.74 4.56
C TRP A 254 16.51 -9.31 6.03
N ILE A 255 16.04 -8.08 6.23
CA ILE A 255 15.72 -7.49 7.52
C ILE A 255 14.24 -7.15 7.55
N ALA A 256 13.66 -7.25 8.74
CA ALA A 256 12.25 -7.02 8.98
C ALA A 256 12.09 -6.08 10.18
N TRP A 257 11.09 -5.22 10.12
CA TRP A 257 10.63 -4.43 11.26
C TRP A 257 9.13 -4.64 11.43
N GLN A 258 8.75 -5.24 12.56
CA GLN A 258 7.35 -5.30 12.97
C GLN A 258 7.01 -3.99 13.68
N TRP A 259 6.14 -3.17 13.10
CA TRP A 259 5.90 -1.81 13.62
C TRP A 259 4.84 -1.75 14.72
N GLU A 260 4.06 -2.81 14.88
CA GLU A 260 3.07 -2.93 15.94
C GLU A 260 2.97 -4.40 16.33
N THR A 261 3.36 -4.69 17.57
CA THR A 261 3.25 -6.01 18.18
C THR A 261 2.03 -6.07 19.11
N ASP A 262 1.58 -7.28 19.45
CA ASP A 262 0.47 -7.46 20.40
C ASP A 262 0.77 -6.80 21.76
N SER A 263 2.03 -6.77 22.18
CA SER A 263 2.47 -6.04 23.37
C SER A 263 2.29 -4.53 23.26
N ASP A 264 2.58 -3.94 22.10
CA ASP A 264 2.43 -2.50 21.89
C ASP A 264 0.96 -2.10 21.96
N VAL A 265 0.08 -2.90 21.35
CA VAL A 265 -1.38 -2.71 21.42
C VAL A 265 -1.88 -2.77 22.86
N ILE A 266 -1.41 -3.73 23.65
CA ILE A 266 -1.77 -3.86 25.07
C ILE A 266 -1.25 -2.67 25.88
N GLU A 267 -0.01 -2.24 25.64
CA GLU A 267 0.61 -1.13 26.35
C GLU A 267 -0.10 0.20 26.03
N ASP A 268 -0.45 0.45 24.78
CA ASP A 268 -1.19 1.65 24.37
C ASP A 268 -2.61 1.65 24.92
N ARG A 269 -3.29 0.50 24.97
CA ARG A 269 -4.56 0.37 25.71
C ARG A 269 -4.39 0.72 27.18
N ARG A 270 -3.33 0.21 27.84
CA ARG A 270 -3.04 0.52 29.24
C ARG A 270 -2.78 2.03 29.44
N LYS A 271 -2.03 2.67 28.54
CA LYS A 271 -1.77 4.12 28.58
C LYS A 271 -3.07 4.92 28.43
N LYS A 272 -3.96 4.55 27.50
CA LYS A 272 -5.27 5.20 27.33
C LYS A 272 -6.12 5.09 28.60
N ILE A 273 -6.16 3.93 29.25
CA ILE A 273 -6.89 3.74 30.52
C ILE A 273 -6.30 4.62 31.63
N VAL A 274 -4.97 4.74 31.71
CA VAL A 274 -4.31 5.61 32.69
C VAL A 274 -4.62 7.09 32.42
N LEU A 275 -4.56 7.54 31.16
CA LEU A 275 -4.92 8.90 30.77
C LEU A 275 -6.38 9.22 31.08
N PHE A 276 -7.29 8.28 30.84
CA PHE A 276 -8.70 8.41 31.20
C PHE A 276 -8.88 8.61 32.71
N LYS A 277 -8.19 7.80 33.51
CA LYS A 277 -8.18 7.96 34.96
C LYS A 277 -7.66 9.35 35.37
N GLU A 278 -6.54 9.78 34.80
CA GLU A 278 -5.94 11.08 35.13
C GLU A 278 -6.85 12.27 34.77
N LEU A 279 -7.55 12.21 33.63
CA LEU A 279 -8.52 13.24 33.25
C LEU A 279 -9.68 13.31 34.24
N LEU A 280 -10.24 12.16 34.62
CA LEU A 280 -11.32 12.10 35.61
C LEU A 280 -10.86 12.57 36.99
N THR A 281 -9.64 12.25 37.40
CA THR A 281 -9.05 12.76 38.65
C THR A 281 -8.82 14.28 38.59
N LYS A 282 -8.35 14.83 37.47
CA LYS A 282 -8.21 16.29 37.29
C LYS A 282 -9.55 17.02 37.35
N MET A 283 -10.62 16.38 36.89
CA MET A 283 -12.00 16.90 37.00
C MET A 283 -12.61 16.68 38.40
N GLY A 284 -11.87 16.05 39.32
CA GLY A 284 -12.33 15.75 40.68
C GLY A 284 -13.36 14.61 40.76
N LYS A 285 -13.54 13.84 39.68
CA LYS A 285 -14.57 12.79 39.56
C LYS A 285 -13.97 11.40 39.36
N GLU A 286 -12.97 11.06 40.16
CA GLU A 286 -12.34 9.74 40.14
C GLU A 286 -13.33 8.60 40.44
N GLY A 287 -14.42 8.88 41.17
CA GLY A 287 -15.49 7.93 41.41
C GLY A 287 -16.15 7.39 40.13
N LEU A 288 -16.20 8.18 39.05
CA LEU A 288 -16.73 7.75 37.75
C LEU A 288 -15.83 6.70 37.08
N PHE A 289 -14.52 6.73 37.33
CA PHE A 289 -13.59 5.74 36.81
C PHE A 289 -13.87 4.35 37.43
N PHE A 290 -14.07 4.30 38.74
CA PHE A 290 -14.41 3.06 39.43
C PHE A 290 -15.79 2.54 39.04
N LYS A 291 -16.77 3.44 38.89
CA LYS A 291 -18.12 3.09 38.44
C LYS A 291 -18.12 2.57 37.00
N TRP A 292 -17.31 3.15 36.13
CA TRP A 292 -17.09 2.66 34.78
C TRP A 292 -16.48 1.25 34.79
N MET A 293 -15.41 1.03 35.56
CA MET A 293 -14.80 -0.30 35.69
C MET A 293 -15.80 -1.33 36.24
N GLU A 294 -16.60 -0.97 37.24
CA GLU A 294 -17.64 -1.82 37.82
C GLU A 294 -18.69 -2.21 36.76
N ILE A 295 -19.20 -1.25 35.98
CA ILE A 295 -20.17 -1.54 34.90
C ILE A 295 -19.56 -2.44 33.83
N VAL A 296 -18.29 -2.23 33.49
CA VAL A 296 -17.56 -3.04 32.50
C VAL A 296 -17.32 -4.46 33.02
N GLU A 297 -17.01 -4.63 34.31
CA GLU A 297 -16.82 -5.95 34.94
C GLU A 297 -18.14 -6.71 35.16
N ASP A 298 -19.22 -6.01 35.53
CA ASP A 298 -20.56 -6.57 35.74
C ASP A 298 -21.13 -7.24 34.48
N GLU A 299 -20.91 -6.64 33.31
CA GLU A 299 -21.47 -7.08 32.03
C GLU A 299 -20.49 -7.95 31.23
N ARG A 300 -19.37 -8.33 31.84
CA ARG A 300 -18.38 -9.22 31.23
C ARG A 300 -18.89 -10.65 31.35
N ASP A 301 -18.96 -11.35 30.22
CA ASP A 301 -19.36 -12.76 30.21
C ASP A 301 -18.31 -13.62 30.94
N GLY A 302 -18.69 -14.82 31.42
CA GLY A 302 -17.80 -15.73 32.15
C GLY A 302 -16.54 -16.15 31.39
N ASP A 303 -16.53 -15.90 30.09
CA ASP A 303 -15.51 -16.21 29.09
C ASP A 303 -14.51 -15.06 28.93
N GLY A 304 -14.74 -13.92 29.61
CA GLY A 304 -13.87 -12.74 29.59
C GLY A 304 -14.11 -11.77 28.42
N GLY A 305 -15.12 -11.99 27.58
CA GLY A 305 -15.54 -11.11 26.48
C GLY A 305 -16.88 -10.39 26.74
N PHE A 306 -17.31 -9.58 25.77
CA PHE A 306 -18.63 -8.96 25.76
C PHE A 306 -19.48 -9.52 24.61
N SER A 307 -20.73 -9.90 24.90
CA SER A 307 -21.75 -10.04 23.86
C SER A 307 -22.09 -8.69 23.21
N VAL A 308 -22.57 -8.70 21.95
CA VAL A 308 -22.99 -7.48 21.22
C VAL A 308 -24.09 -6.72 21.99
N GLU A 309 -24.98 -7.43 22.67
CA GLU A 309 -25.99 -6.83 23.54
C GLU A 309 -25.39 -6.26 24.83
N GLY A 310 -24.38 -6.91 25.41
CA GLY A 310 -23.63 -6.44 26.56
C GLY A 310 -22.88 -5.14 26.29
N GLN A 311 -22.22 -5.01 25.14
CA GLN A 311 -21.54 -3.78 24.73
C GLN A 311 -22.49 -2.57 24.68
N LYS A 312 -23.69 -2.77 24.10
CA LYS A 312 -24.70 -1.72 24.04
C LYS A 312 -25.23 -1.33 25.42
N LYS A 313 -25.47 -2.31 26.30
CA LYS A 313 -25.91 -2.07 27.69
C LYS A 313 -24.87 -1.34 28.52
N VAL A 314 -23.59 -1.70 28.37
CA VAL A 314 -22.46 -1.02 29.02
C VAL A 314 -22.40 0.43 28.56
N ALA A 315 -22.43 0.69 27.25
CA ALA A 315 -22.41 2.04 26.71
C ALA A 315 -23.55 2.89 27.25
N GLU A 316 -24.78 2.37 27.25
CA GLU A 316 -25.96 3.09 27.78
C GLU A 316 -25.88 3.33 29.31
N ARG A 317 -25.39 2.36 30.11
CA ARG A 317 -25.21 2.53 31.58
C ARG A 317 -24.12 3.56 31.88
N VAL A 318 -22.98 3.48 31.18
CA VAL A 318 -21.85 4.40 31.37
C VAL A 318 -22.25 5.81 31.00
N GLN A 319 -22.91 6.01 29.85
CA GLN A 319 -23.39 7.33 29.43
C GLN A 319 -24.34 7.94 30.46
N LYS A 320 -25.31 7.19 30.97
CA LYS A 320 -26.24 7.67 32.01
C LYS A 320 -25.53 8.04 33.31
N GLU A 321 -24.52 7.30 33.74
CA GLU A 321 -23.78 7.61 34.97
C GLU A 321 -22.87 8.83 34.80
N PHE A 322 -22.29 9.04 33.63
CA PHE A 322 -21.46 10.21 33.32
C PHE A 322 -22.31 11.47 33.12
N GLU A 323 -23.48 11.36 32.48
CA GLU A 323 -24.45 12.45 32.31
C GLU A 323 -25.02 12.95 33.65
N LYS A 324 -25.27 12.04 34.61
CA LYS A 324 -25.71 12.42 35.98
C LYS A 324 -24.72 13.33 36.67
N GLU A 325 -23.43 13.16 36.37
CA GLU A 325 -22.37 14.01 36.88
C GLU A 325 -22.09 15.21 35.96
N GLY A 326 -22.78 15.36 34.82
CA GLY A 326 -22.59 16.45 33.87
C GLY A 326 -21.29 16.35 33.07
N ILE A 327 -20.82 15.13 32.78
CA ILE A 327 -19.71 14.87 31.86
C ILE A 327 -20.25 14.12 30.64
N ASP A 328 -19.91 14.59 29.45
CA ASP A 328 -20.16 13.85 28.21
C ASP A 328 -19.07 12.77 28.04
N PHE A 329 -19.48 11.50 28.10
CA PHE A 329 -18.58 10.36 27.97
C PHE A 329 -18.02 10.23 26.54
N GLU A 330 -18.79 10.55 25.51
CA GLU A 330 -18.35 10.47 24.12
C GLU A 330 -17.30 11.55 23.82
N GLU A 331 -17.51 12.77 24.31
CA GLU A 331 -16.54 13.86 24.19
C GLU A 331 -15.24 13.53 24.94
N LEU A 332 -15.34 13.00 26.16
CA LEU A 332 -14.19 12.62 26.97
C LEU A 332 -13.42 11.45 26.35
N SER A 333 -14.12 10.41 25.90
CA SER A 333 -13.54 9.25 25.18
C SER A 333 -12.89 9.67 23.87
N GLY A 334 -13.56 10.54 23.09
CA GLY A 334 -13.02 11.11 21.86
C GLY A 334 -11.72 11.90 22.08
N SER A 335 -11.63 12.65 23.19
CA SER A 335 -10.44 13.45 23.52
C SER A 335 -9.18 12.63 23.80
N ILE A 336 -9.33 11.35 24.18
CA ILE A 336 -8.22 10.40 24.41
C ILE A 336 -8.05 9.39 23.26
N GLY A 337 -8.70 9.63 22.12
CA GLY A 337 -8.59 8.80 20.93
C GLY A 337 -9.39 7.49 21.01
N GLY A 338 -10.53 7.51 21.72
CA GLY A 338 -11.50 6.43 21.83
C GLY A 338 -11.09 5.32 22.81
N LEU A 339 -11.96 5.03 23.78
CA LEU A 339 -11.92 3.85 24.66
C LEU A 339 -12.72 2.65 24.15
N GLU A 340 -13.45 2.81 23.04
CA GLU A 340 -14.41 1.83 22.49
C GLU A 340 -13.75 0.54 21.97
N GLU A 341 -12.42 0.43 21.96
CA GLU A 341 -11.68 -0.79 21.61
C GLU A 341 -11.38 -1.69 22.82
N LEU A 342 -12.31 -1.78 23.77
CA LEU A 342 -12.31 -2.79 24.85
C LEU A 342 -13.22 -3.98 24.45
N PRO A 343 -12.82 -5.20 24.81
CA PRO A 343 -12.58 -6.32 23.90
C PRO A 343 -13.85 -6.92 23.27
N ALA A 344 -13.89 -6.95 21.95
CA ALA A 344 -14.48 -8.07 21.21
C ALA A 344 -13.33 -8.84 20.58
N GLU A 345 -12.82 -9.85 21.28
CA GLU A 345 -12.19 -11.03 20.66
C GLU A 345 -11.89 -12.04 21.78
N GLY A 346 -12.85 -12.94 21.97
CA GLY A 346 -12.50 -14.34 22.23
C GLY A 346 -11.84 -14.89 20.96
N GLN A 347 -10.85 -15.75 21.18
CA GLN A 347 -9.97 -16.38 20.18
C GLN A 347 -10.70 -17.01 18.99
#